data_AF-A0AAV5QC94-F1
#
_entry.id   AF-A0AAV5QC94-F1
#
_cell.length_a   1.000
_cell.length_b   1.000
_cell.length_c   1.000
_cell.angle_alpha   90.00
_cell.angle_beta   90.00
_cell.angle_gamma   90.00
#
_symmetry.space_group_name_H-M   'P 1'
#
loop_
_entity.id
_entity.type
_entity.pdbx_description
1 polymer ?
#
loop_
_entity_poly.entity_id
_entity_poly.type
_entity_poly.pdbx_seq_one_letter_code
_entity_poly.pdbx_strand_id
1 'polypeptide(L)'
;MTEEIKMKKLPLLILAGSLLGVYLYAKKNGVKQVPAPPKSTGKSRIFQTVYTVPEFQAVLSSPIGLKGNLFTGFARLGDENSNEVANSLWKAVDQVDDSEVGVVIVDISERNMELVNRYVIDTVPMIRVLRKGLFEGNEAWRGGEDIEKWVESVLKK
;
A
#
# COMPACT_ATOMS: atom_id res chain seq x y z
N MET A 1 51.40 6.58 27.85
CA MET A 1 50.12 7.25 27.56
C MET A 1 49.72 6.91 26.12
N THR A 2 49.41 5.63 25.83
CA THR A 2 49.36 5.16 24.42
C THR A 2 48.45 3.95 24.19
N GLU A 3 47.36 3.76 24.94
CA GLU A 3 46.43 2.65 24.68
C GLU A 3 44.93 3.03 24.58
N GLU A 4 44.52 4.26 24.92
CA GLU A 4 43.09 4.62 24.88
C GLU A 4 42.54 4.98 23.49
N ILE A 5 43.37 5.17 22.47
CA ILE A 5 42.91 5.70 21.17
C ILE A 5 42.43 4.59 20.22
N LYS A 6 42.81 3.31 20.45
CA LYS A 6 42.46 2.22 19.53
C LYS A 6 41.03 1.70 19.67
N MET A 7 40.40 1.80 20.86
CA MET A 7 39.07 1.23 21.09
C MET A 7 37.90 2.14 20.65
N LYS A 8 38.12 3.46 20.47
CA LYS A 8 37.05 4.40 20.05
C LYS A 8 36.73 4.36 18.54
N LYS A 9 37.59 3.78 17.70
CA LYS A 9 37.42 3.74 16.23
C LYS A 9 36.82 2.44 15.69
N LEU A 10 36.88 1.36 16.45
CA LEU A 10 36.29 0.06 16.08
C LEU A 10 34.76 0.13 15.88
N PRO A 11 33.96 0.74 16.77
CA PRO A 11 32.50 0.79 16.58
C PRO A 11 32.08 1.71 15.42
N LEU A 12 32.86 2.75 15.08
CA LEU A 12 32.59 3.60 13.92
C LEU A 12 32.84 2.90 12.58
N LEU A 13 33.88 2.06 12.50
CA LEU A 13 34.21 1.32 11.28
C LEU A 13 33.18 0.22 10.97
N ILE A 14 32.60 -0.40 12.00
CA ILE A 14 31.51 -1.38 11.86
C ILE A 14 30.23 -0.71 11.33
N LEU A 15 29.91 0.50 11.83
CA LEU A 15 28.73 1.27 11.38
C LEU A 15 28.84 1.73 9.92
N ALA A 16 30.03 2.16 9.48
CA ALA A 16 30.25 2.57 8.10
C ALA A 16 30.19 1.38 7.12
N GLY A 17 30.72 0.22 7.53
CA GLY A 17 30.67 -1.00 6.73
C GLY A 17 29.26 -1.56 6.57
N SER A 18 28.43 -1.52 7.61
CA SER A 18 27.04 -1.98 7.55
C SER A 18 26.16 -1.07 6.68
N LEU A 19 26.37 0.26 6.73
CA LEU A 19 25.70 1.20 5.82
C LEU A 19 26.10 0.99 4.35
N LEU A 20 27.38 0.72 4.08
CA LEU A 20 27.83 0.38 2.72
C LEU A 20 27.25 -0.96 2.25
N GLY A 21 27.15 -1.95 3.13
CA GLY A 21 26.53 -3.25 2.86
C GLY A 21 25.05 -3.13 2.53
N VAL A 22 24.29 -2.33 3.30
CA VAL A 22 22.89 -2.01 3.02
C VAL A 22 22.74 -1.22 1.72
N TYR A 23 23.61 -0.24 1.47
CA TYR A 23 23.60 0.54 0.22
C TYR A 23 23.92 -0.33 -1.01
N LEU A 24 24.93 -1.19 -0.94
CA LEU A 24 25.28 -2.12 -2.03
C LEU A 24 24.20 -3.19 -2.22
N TYR A 25 23.56 -3.66 -1.16
CA TYR A 25 22.42 -4.58 -1.24
C TYR A 25 21.19 -3.90 -1.86
N ALA A 26 20.90 -2.66 -1.46
CA ALA A 26 19.83 -1.83 -2.04
C ALA A 26 20.10 -1.50 -3.51
N LYS A 27 21.37 -1.25 -3.88
CA LYS A 27 21.80 -1.02 -5.25
C LYS A 27 21.76 -2.29 -6.10
N LYS A 28 22.11 -3.45 -5.54
CA LYS A 28 22.11 -4.76 -6.23
C LYS A 28 20.71 -5.32 -6.46
N ASN A 29 19.79 -5.10 -5.52
CA ASN A 29 18.41 -5.60 -5.63
C ASN A 29 17.45 -4.59 -6.25
N GLY A 30 17.90 -3.35 -6.48
CA GLY A 30 17.03 -2.22 -6.77
C GLY A 30 16.16 -1.90 -5.56
N VAL A 31 16.21 -0.68 -5.06
CA VAL A 31 15.12 -0.22 -4.18
C VAL A 31 13.89 -0.13 -5.06
N LYS A 32 13.07 -1.17 -5.02
CA LYS A 32 11.77 -1.16 -5.69
C LYS A 32 11.02 0.06 -5.16
N GLN A 33 10.80 1.05 -6.03
CA GLN A 33 10.07 2.25 -5.63
C GLN A 33 8.64 1.84 -5.35
N VAL A 34 8.23 1.92 -4.09
CA VAL A 34 6.86 1.68 -3.69
C VAL A 34 6.14 3.03 -3.71
N PRO A 35 4.97 3.14 -4.36
CA PRO A 35 4.22 4.39 -4.39
C PRO A 35 3.85 4.82 -2.98
N ALA A 36 4.14 6.09 -2.66
CA ALA A 36 3.73 6.68 -1.41
C ALA A 36 2.29 7.17 -1.53
N PRO A 37 1.43 6.95 -0.51
CA PRO A 37 0.12 7.58 -0.46
C PRO A 37 0.25 9.11 -0.50
N PRO A 38 -0.73 9.83 -1.08
CA PRO A 38 -0.77 11.27 -1.01
C PRO A 38 -0.76 11.72 0.45
N LYS A 39 -0.10 12.84 0.73
CA LYS A 39 -0.10 13.42 2.08
C LYS A 39 -1.53 13.82 2.42
N SER A 40 -2.09 13.25 3.50
CA SER A 40 -3.46 13.50 3.96
C SER A 40 -3.81 14.99 3.88
N THR A 41 -4.81 15.32 3.06
CA THR A 41 -5.22 16.69 2.75
C THR A 41 -6.12 17.32 3.82
N GLY A 42 -6.16 16.76 5.04
CA GLY A 42 -6.99 17.25 6.15
C GLY A 42 -8.47 16.89 6.06
N LYS A 43 -8.91 16.25 4.97
CA LYS A 43 -10.19 15.52 4.91
C LYS A 43 -10.01 14.18 5.62
N SER A 44 -11.01 13.71 6.37
CA SER A 44 -11.02 12.45 7.14
C SER A 44 -11.00 11.20 6.25
N ARG A 45 -10.08 11.15 5.28
CA ARG A 45 -9.90 10.06 4.31
C ARG A 45 -8.72 9.20 4.70
N ILE A 46 -8.83 7.91 4.39
CA ILE A 46 -7.74 6.96 4.54
C ILE A 46 -7.02 6.87 3.21
N PHE A 47 -5.72 7.15 3.21
CA PHE A 47 -4.80 6.82 2.13
C PHE A 47 -3.64 6.06 2.76
N GLN A 48 -3.66 4.72 2.65
CA GLN A 48 -2.72 3.90 3.38
C GLN A 48 -2.20 2.74 2.53
N THR A 49 -0.91 2.45 2.71
CA THR A 49 -0.32 1.19 2.26
C THR A 49 -0.24 0.23 3.44
N VAL A 50 -0.68 -1.00 3.23
CA VAL A 50 -0.78 -2.06 4.23
C VAL A 50 0.12 -3.22 3.83
N TYR A 51 0.93 -3.68 4.77
CA TYR A 51 1.90 -4.75 4.56
C TYR A 51 1.62 -5.98 5.42
N THR A 52 0.61 -5.94 6.29
CA THR A 52 0.29 -7.06 7.18
C THR A 52 -1.22 -7.25 7.36
N VAL A 53 -1.63 -8.46 7.73
CA VAL A 53 -3.03 -8.79 8.05
C VAL A 53 -3.58 -7.92 9.19
N PRO A 54 -2.88 -7.69 10.33
CA PRO A 54 -3.40 -6.87 11.41
C PRO A 54 -3.59 -5.40 11.03
N GLU A 55 -2.67 -4.82 10.23
CA GLU A 55 -2.84 -3.48 9.68
C GLU A 55 -4.10 -3.41 8.81
N PHE A 56 -4.33 -4.43 7.99
CA PHE A 56 -5.54 -4.46 7.16
C PHE A 56 -6.81 -4.53 8.00
N GLN A 57 -6.83 -5.38 9.03
CA GLN A 57 -7.98 -5.49 9.94
C GLN A 57 -8.25 -4.18 10.69
N ALA A 58 -7.21 -3.44 11.07
CA ALA A 58 -7.35 -2.12 11.69
C ALA A 58 -8.02 -1.12 10.72
N VAL A 59 -7.64 -1.13 9.44
CA VAL A 59 -8.29 -0.29 8.42
C VAL A 59 -9.75 -0.68 8.21
N LEU A 60 -10.06 -1.99 8.14
CA LEU A 60 -11.44 -2.47 8.01
C LEU A 60 -12.32 -2.07 9.20
N SER A 61 -11.73 -1.95 10.39
CA SER A 61 -12.42 -1.53 11.62
C SER A 61 -12.51 -0.01 11.79
N SER A 62 -11.93 0.77 10.86
CA SER A 62 -11.99 2.22 10.89
C SER A 62 -13.39 2.75 10.56
N PRO A 63 -13.72 4.01 10.91
CA PRO A 63 -15.00 4.61 10.54
C PRO A 63 -15.32 4.52 9.04
N ILE A 64 -14.31 4.72 8.17
CA ILE A 64 -14.48 4.60 6.72
C ILE A 64 -14.72 3.14 6.31
N GLY A 65 -13.97 2.19 6.88
CA GLY A 65 -14.20 0.77 6.61
C GLY A 65 -15.60 0.29 7.01
N LEU A 66 -16.15 0.86 8.10
CA LEU A 66 -17.45 0.45 8.64
C LEU A 66 -18.65 1.17 8.02
N LYS A 67 -18.49 2.40 7.54
CA LYS A 67 -19.64 3.23 7.09
C LYS A 67 -19.46 3.84 5.70
N GLY A 68 -18.23 3.99 5.24
CA GLY A 68 -17.90 4.61 3.97
C GLY A 68 -17.66 3.63 2.83
N ASN A 69 -17.09 4.15 1.75
CA ASN A 69 -16.60 3.41 0.60
C ASN A 69 -15.08 3.27 0.69
N LEU A 70 -14.59 2.07 1.00
CA LEU A 70 -13.17 1.78 1.06
C LEU A 70 -12.73 1.03 -0.21
N PHE A 71 -12.02 1.72 -1.08
CA PHE A 71 -11.37 1.12 -2.24
C PHE A 71 -10.10 0.39 -1.79
N THR A 72 -10.10 -0.93 -1.93
CA THR A 72 -9.01 -1.81 -1.53
C THR A 72 -8.31 -2.33 -2.77
N GLY A 73 -7.11 -1.83 -3.05
CA GLY A 73 -6.24 -2.34 -4.09
C GLY A 73 -5.33 -3.43 -3.56
N PHE A 74 -5.30 -4.57 -4.22
CA PHE A 74 -4.41 -5.68 -3.97
C PHE A 74 -3.33 -5.67 -5.05
N ALA A 75 -2.08 -5.42 -4.65
CA ALA A 75 -0.98 -5.14 -5.57
C ALA A 75 0.30 -5.82 -5.07
N ARG A 76 1.20 -6.20 -5.97
CA ARG A 76 2.54 -6.68 -5.58
C ARG A 76 3.49 -5.50 -5.64
N LEU A 77 3.71 -4.82 -4.52
CA LEU A 77 4.41 -3.53 -4.53
C LEU A 77 5.86 -3.70 -4.99
N GLY A 78 6.28 -2.79 -5.86
CA GLY A 78 7.58 -2.87 -6.51
C GLY A 78 7.62 -3.70 -7.80
N ASP A 79 6.49 -4.24 -8.24
CA ASP A 79 6.21 -4.55 -9.64
C ASP A 79 5.68 -3.29 -10.35
N GLU A 80 6.10 -3.05 -11.59
CA GLU A 80 5.80 -1.81 -12.32
C GLU A 80 4.30 -1.62 -12.55
N ASN A 81 3.61 -2.66 -13.04
CA ASN A 81 2.17 -2.62 -13.29
C ASN A 81 1.38 -2.43 -11.99
N SER A 82 1.76 -3.15 -10.93
CA SER A 82 1.16 -2.99 -9.60
C SER A 82 1.32 -1.58 -9.03
N ASN A 83 2.49 -0.97 -9.23
CA ASN A 83 2.77 0.40 -8.80
C ASN A 83 1.99 1.44 -9.59
N GLU A 84 1.84 1.25 -10.91
CA GLU A 84 1.05 2.13 -11.75
C GLU A 84 -0.42 2.13 -11.32
N VAL A 85 -1.00 0.94 -11.14
CA VAL A 85 -2.40 0.80 -10.68
C VAL A 85 -2.60 1.43 -9.29
N ALA A 86 -1.67 1.23 -8.36
CA ALA A 86 -1.71 1.86 -7.04
C ALA A 86 -1.73 3.40 -7.16
N ASN A 87 -0.82 3.98 -7.94
CA ASN A 87 -0.78 5.44 -8.15
C ASN A 87 -2.04 5.98 -8.84
N SER A 88 -2.57 5.26 -9.82
CA SER A 88 -3.78 5.66 -10.54
C SER A 88 -5.00 5.64 -9.63
N LEU A 89 -5.14 4.59 -8.81
CA LEU A 89 -6.21 4.53 -7.82
C LEU A 89 -6.09 5.67 -6.78
N TRP A 90 -4.86 6.04 -6.41
CA TRP A 90 -4.62 7.10 -5.42
C TRP A 90 -5.12 8.42 -5.95
N LYS A 91 -4.74 8.73 -7.19
CA LYS A 91 -5.17 9.93 -7.91
C LYS A 91 -6.68 9.95 -8.11
N ALA A 92 -7.27 8.83 -8.53
CA ALA A 92 -8.71 8.73 -8.76
C ALA A 92 -9.50 9.07 -7.50
N VAL A 93 -9.14 8.49 -6.35
CA VAL A 93 -9.84 8.73 -5.09
C VAL A 93 -9.53 10.12 -4.51
N ASP A 94 -8.34 10.68 -4.73
CA ASP A 94 -8.00 12.03 -4.28
C ASP A 94 -8.85 13.11 -4.97
N GLN A 95 -9.22 12.89 -6.24
CA GLN A 95 -10.09 13.79 -7.02
C GLN A 95 -11.56 13.75 -6.59
N VAL A 96 -12.01 12.70 -5.90
CA VAL A 96 -13.39 12.57 -5.42
C VAL A 96 -13.62 13.62 -4.32
N ASP A 97 -14.75 14.33 -4.29
CA ASP A 97 -15.09 15.31 -3.24
C ASP A 97 -16.03 14.75 -2.16
N ASP A 98 -15.75 13.53 -1.69
CA ASP A 98 -16.52 12.87 -0.63
C ASP A 98 -15.58 12.51 0.54
N SER A 99 -15.95 12.85 1.77
CA SER A 99 -15.17 12.53 2.98
C SER A 99 -15.36 11.09 3.47
N GLU A 100 -16.39 10.38 3.00
CA GLU A 100 -16.67 8.99 3.36
C GLU A 100 -15.98 7.98 2.43
N VAL A 101 -15.10 8.46 1.53
CA VAL A 101 -14.31 7.61 0.63
C VAL A 101 -12.88 7.48 1.16
N GLY A 102 -12.37 6.25 1.16
CA GLY A 102 -10.98 5.96 1.48
C GLY A 102 -10.39 4.96 0.52
N VAL A 103 -9.06 4.84 0.59
CA VAL A 103 -8.29 3.98 -0.28
C VAL A 103 -7.14 3.31 0.48
N VAL A 104 -6.98 2.01 0.25
CA VAL A 104 -5.93 1.20 0.86
C VAL A 104 -5.28 0.27 -0.17
N ILE A 105 -3.94 0.29 -0.25
CA ILE A 105 -3.19 -0.68 -1.07
C ILE A 105 -2.65 -1.72 -0.10
N VAL A 106 -3.03 -2.96 -0.33
CA VAL A 106 -2.52 -4.13 0.37
C VAL A 106 -1.44 -4.75 -0.49
N ASP A 107 -0.22 -4.83 0.06
CA ASP A 107 0.88 -5.53 -0.58
C ASP A 107 0.67 -7.05 -0.51
N ILE A 108 0.39 -7.66 -1.66
CA ILE A 108 0.31 -9.11 -1.84
C ILE A 108 1.69 -9.63 -2.27
N SER A 109 2.62 -9.56 -1.34
CA SER A 109 3.88 -10.33 -1.38
C SER A 109 3.70 -11.67 -0.65
N GLU A 110 4.71 -12.55 -0.70
CA GLU A 110 4.67 -13.89 -0.08
C GLU A 110 4.26 -13.88 1.41
N ARG A 111 4.38 -12.73 2.08
CA ARG A 111 4.05 -12.52 3.50
C ARG A 111 2.55 -12.43 3.77
N ASN A 112 1.71 -12.15 2.77
CA ASN A 112 0.28 -11.87 2.93
C ASN A 112 -0.63 -12.79 2.12
N MET A 113 -0.17 -14.00 1.79
CA MET A 113 -0.96 -15.00 1.08
C MET A 113 -2.28 -15.38 1.80
N GLU A 114 -2.37 -15.16 3.10
CA GLU A 114 -3.63 -15.32 3.85
C GLU A 114 -4.74 -14.39 3.34
N LEU A 115 -4.40 -13.14 2.97
CA LEU A 115 -5.36 -12.17 2.44
C LEU A 115 -5.87 -12.60 1.06
N VAL A 116 -5.01 -13.22 0.25
CA VAL A 116 -5.37 -13.78 -1.07
C VAL A 116 -6.48 -14.80 -0.95
N ASN A 117 -6.32 -15.75 -0.03
CA ASN A 117 -7.30 -16.81 0.18
C ASN A 117 -8.58 -16.27 0.81
N ARG A 118 -8.46 -15.38 1.81
CA ARG A 118 -9.62 -14.85 2.54
C ARG A 118 -10.51 -13.95 1.67
N TYR A 119 -9.93 -13.20 0.75
CA TYR A 119 -10.65 -12.24 -0.09
C TYR A 119 -10.78 -12.66 -1.56
N VAL A 120 -10.46 -13.92 -1.87
CA VAL A 120 -10.58 -14.53 -3.20
C VAL A 120 -9.92 -13.66 -4.26
N ILE A 121 -8.64 -13.36 -4.04
CA ILE A 121 -7.83 -12.58 -4.98
C ILE A 121 -7.28 -13.55 -6.02
N ASP A 122 -7.84 -13.54 -7.22
CA ASP A 122 -7.47 -14.42 -8.34
C ASP A 122 -6.42 -13.79 -9.27
N THR A 123 -6.36 -12.47 -9.32
CA THR A 123 -5.43 -11.69 -10.13
C THR A 123 -4.80 -10.56 -9.34
N VAL A 124 -3.59 -10.15 -9.72
CA VAL A 124 -2.90 -8.97 -9.17
C VAL A 124 -2.31 -8.17 -10.34
N PRO A 125 -2.51 -6.83 -10.41
CA PRO A 125 -3.28 -6.02 -9.46
C PRO A 125 -4.80 -6.20 -9.61
N MET A 126 -5.53 -6.06 -8.50
CA MET A 126 -7.00 -6.13 -8.45
C MET A 126 -7.49 -5.05 -7.48
N ILE A 127 -8.63 -4.42 -7.76
CA ILE A 127 -9.24 -3.45 -6.82
C ILE A 127 -10.63 -3.95 -6.46
N ARG A 128 -10.97 -3.92 -5.18
CA ARG A 128 -12.32 -4.24 -4.67
C ARG A 128 -12.85 -3.09 -3.85
N VAL A 129 -14.17 -2.96 -3.82
CA VAL A 129 -14.86 -1.96 -2.99
C VAL A 129 -15.43 -2.63 -1.77
N LEU A 130 -15.18 -2.03 -0.61
CA LEU A 130 -15.80 -2.41 0.65
C LEU A 130 -16.78 -1.30 1.07
N ARG A 131 -18.05 -1.65 1.23
CA ARG A 131 -19.10 -0.76 1.73
C ARG A 131 -19.71 -1.36 2.98
N LYS A 132 -19.92 -0.53 4.00
CA LYS A 132 -20.56 -0.95 5.27
C LYS A 132 -19.93 -2.21 5.90
N GLY A 133 -18.60 -2.33 5.84
CA GLY A 133 -17.87 -3.46 6.39
C GLY A 133 -17.88 -4.75 5.55
N LEU A 134 -18.50 -4.75 4.36
CA LEU A 134 -18.58 -5.92 3.48
C LEU A 134 -18.00 -5.62 2.09
N PHE A 135 -17.28 -6.58 1.54
CA PHE A 135 -16.87 -6.51 0.14
C PHE A 135 -18.07 -6.76 -0.76
N GLU A 136 -18.31 -5.84 -1.70
CA GLU A 136 -19.35 -6.04 -2.69
C GLU A 136 -18.88 -7.10 -3.70
N GLY A 137 -19.63 -8.20 -3.80
CA GLY A 137 -19.17 -9.43 -4.46
C GLY A 137 -18.88 -9.28 -5.95
N ASN A 138 -19.48 -8.28 -6.62
CA ASN A 138 -19.36 -8.09 -8.07
C ASN A 138 -18.56 -6.84 -8.47
N GLU A 139 -18.17 -5.99 -7.53
CA GLU A 139 -17.46 -4.73 -7.83
C GLU A 139 -15.96 -4.93 -7.66
N ALA A 140 -15.36 -5.55 -8.68
CA ALA A 140 -13.92 -5.74 -8.77
C ALA A 140 -13.37 -5.21 -10.09
N TRP A 141 -12.37 -4.33 -10.00
CA TRP A 141 -11.55 -3.94 -11.13
C TRP A 141 -10.42 -4.95 -11.31
N ARG A 142 -10.24 -5.43 -12.54
CA ARG A 142 -9.23 -6.45 -12.90
C ARG A 142 -8.36 -6.05 -14.10
N GLY A 143 -8.35 -4.77 -14.46
CA GLY A 143 -7.68 -4.27 -15.68
C GLY A 143 -8.60 -4.16 -16.89
N GLY A 144 -8.14 -3.42 -17.90
CA GLY A 144 -8.82 -3.21 -19.18
C GLY A 144 -9.74 -2.00 -19.24
N GLU A 145 -10.32 -1.57 -18.11
CA GLU A 145 -11.06 -0.33 -17.99
C GLU A 145 -10.25 0.75 -17.26
N ASP A 146 -10.54 2.02 -17.57
CA ASP A 146 -9.93 3.17 -16.93
C ASP A 146 -10.33 3.24 -15.45
N ILE A 147 -9.34 3.29 -14.54
CA ILE A 147 -9.56 3.28 -13.09
C ILE A 147 -10.38 4.49 -12.63
N GLU A 148 -10.16 5.68 -13.20
CA GLU A 148 -10.89 6.89 -12.81
C GLU A 148 -12.37 6.72 -13.14
N LYS A 149 -12.68 6.27 -14.36
CA LYS A 149 -14.05 5.99 -14.80
C LYS A 149 -14.71 4.90 -13.97
N TRP A 150 -13.96 3.85 -13.61
CA TRP A 150 -14.47 2.78 -12.78
C TRP A 150 -14.82 3.29 -11.37
N VAL A 151 -13.92 4.04 -10.72
CA VAL A 151 -14.16 4.65 -9.40
C VAL A 151 -15.41 5.54 -9.44
N GLU A 152 -15.57 6.38 -10.45
CA GLU A 152 -16.79 7.19 -10.61
C GLU A 152 -18.04 6.34 -10.76
N SER A 153 -17.98 5.26 -11.53
CA SER A 153 -19.13 4.37 -11.77
C SER A 153 -19.59 3.66 -10.49
N VAL A 154 -18.64 3.32 -9.62
CA VAL A 154 -18.91 2.74 -8.29
C VAL A 154 -19.61 3.76 -7.41
N LEU A 155 -19.09 5.00 -7.35
CA LEU A 155 -19.62 6.03 -6.45
C LEU A 155 -20.99 6.58 -6.87
N LYS A 156 -21.38 6.44 -8.15
CA LYS A 156 -22.70 6.87 -8.66
C LYS A 156 -23.85 5.91 -8.31
N LYS A 157 -23.56 4.74 -7.72
CA LYS A 157 -24.56 3.74 -7.29
C LYS A 157 -24.91 3.89 -5.81
#